data_AF-A0AAN5R4E2-F1
#
_entry.id   AF-A0AAN5R4E2-F1
#
_cell.length_a   1.000
_cell.length_b   1.000
_cell.length_c   1.000
_cell.angle_alpha   90.00
_cell.angle_beta   90.00
_cell.angle_gamma   90.00
#
_symmetry.space_group_name_H-M   'P 1'
#
loop_
_entity.id
_entity.type
_entity.pdbx_description
1 polymer ?
#
loop_
_entity_poly.entity_id
_entity_poly.type
_entity_poly.pdbx_seq_one_letter_code
_entity_poly.pdbx_strand_id
1 'polypeptide(L)'
;MVDIRSAKNEEGGVNYFIYYEVPDNLKEKDKSVQIEFLKDLLKLKYGFEDIDFTIHSFGHFPVCPKYVDKPFYLGEDLPVVLAGGDCQIEPDYRKGIGIESGIERANFLFDTVHGTSKGLGFLFDNYYQQVARYVGYHGNLIEQFYLQRVDNIKGSSLEQAKKILCSACESVKEVEDVAAIAGELKLLGNELFKKPNYESALECYLNAIHLCQSFEKALPLTMDFVTLHSNACQTCLKLKKYEQCINLANEGIKAYAEINAEDKDMLFKLLFRKASALVELGNGLDAKTQIKELDESLKALKETYELMKENSGVNNTTFVKQIESKIVTIEKKLPPPQEEVNKIEFI
;
A
#
# COMPACT_ATOMS: atom_id res chain seq x y z
N MET A 1 13.32 4.28 6.91
CA MET A 1 14.76 4.32 6.55
C MET A 1 15.60 4.01 7.79
N VAL A 2 16.75 3.36 7.66
CA VAL A 2 17.75 3.17 8.75
C VAL A 2 19.17 3.40 8.24
N ASP A 3 19.96 4.19 8.96
CA ASP A 3 21.38 4.50 8.73
C ASP A 3 22.20 4.08 9.96
N ILE A 4 23.40 3.57 9.75
CA ILE A 4 24.30 3.12 10.82
C ILE A 4 25.63 3.83 10.65
N ARG A 5 26.06 4.52 11.70
CA ARG A 5 27.38 5.17 11.78
C ARG A 5 28.19 4.57 12.89
N SER A 6 29.50 4.71 12.80
CA SER A 6 30.41 4.26 13.82
C SER A 6 31.49 5.28 14.12
N ALA A 7 31.94 5.31 15.38
CA ALA A 7 33.08 6.11 15.82
C ALA A 7 33.93 5.28 16.79
N LYS A 8 35.26 5.40 16.68
CA LYS A 8 36.17 4.82 17.68
C LYS A 8 35.98 5.53 19.01
N ASN A 9 35.90 4.78 20.10
CA ASN A 9 35.86 5.34 21.44
C ASN A 9 37.27 5.49 22.01
N GLU A 10 37.39 6.22 23.12
CA GLU A 10 38.68 6.51 23.77
C GLU A 10 39.40 5.26 24.29
N GLU A 11 38.65 4.17 24.52
CA GLU A 11 39.16 2.88 24.99
C GLU A 11 39.58 1.94 23.83
N GLY A 12 39.51 2.42 22.57
CA GLY A 12 39.88 1.64 21.38
C GLY A 12 38.79 0.73 20.82
N GLY A 13 37.60 0.71 21.42
CA GLY A 13 36.39 0.09 20.89
C GLY A 13 35.66 0.94 19.85
N VAL A 14 34.49 0.48 19.39
CA VAL A 14 33.67 1.17 18.39
C VAL A 14 32.26 1.39 18.92
N ASN A 15 31.83 2.64 18.96
CA ASN A 15 30.45 3.03 19.25
C ASN A 15 29.66 3.07 17.94
N TYR A 16 28.45 2.49 17.94
CA TYR A 16 27.53 2.54 16.81
C TYR A 16 26.37 3.50 17.09
N PHE A 17 26.01 4.30 16.09
CA PHE A 17 24.89 5.22 16.13
C PHE A 17 23.90 4.82 15.04
N ILE A 18 22.70 4.40 15.45
CA ILE A 18 21.68 3.91 14.54
C ILE A 18 20.57 4.95 14.45
N TYR A 19 20.38 5.50 13.25
CA TYR A 19 19.35 6.49 12.97
C TYR A 19 18.27 5.84 12.12
N TYR A 20 17.04 5.81 12.60
CA TYR A 20 15.94 5.20 11.86
C TYR A 20 14.64 5.94 12.08
N GLU A 21 13.77 5.80 11.09
CA GLU A 21 12.43 6.38 11.14
C GLU A 21 11.48 5.38 11.79
N VAL A 22 10.66 5.88 12.70
CA VAL A 22 9.65 5.11 13.42
C VAL A 22 8.26 5.64 13.10
N PRO A 23 7.23 4.77 13.02
CA PRO A 23 5.83 5.20 13.00
C PRO A 23 5.49 6.06 14.23
N ASP A 24 4.62 7.06 14.07
CA ASP A 24 4.27 7.99 15.16
C ASP A 24 3.72 7.27 16.40
N ASN A 25 2.91 6.22 16.18
CA ASN A 25 2.34 5.41 17.24
C ASN A 25 3.36 4.49 17.95
N LEU A 26 4.52 4.22 17.35
CA LEU A 26 5.56 3.38 17.95
C LEU A 26 6.35 4.14 19.03
N LYS A 27 6.48 5.47 18.88
CA LYS A 27 7.18 6.34 19.83
C LYS A 27 6.63 6.22 21.26
N GLU A 28 5.32 6.02 21.38
CA GLU A 28 4.60 5.95 22.66
C GLU A 28 4.55 4.53 23.25
N LYS A 29 5.08 3.52 22.55
CA LYS A 29 5.11 2.13 23.02
C LYS A 29 6.25 1.88 23.99
N ASP A 30 6.17 0.77 24.71
CA ASP A 30 7.24 0.33 25.61
C ASP A 30 8.57 0.15 24.87
N LYS A 31 9.66 0.44 25.56
CA LYS A 31 11.02 0.40 25.00
C LYS A 31 11.36 -0.98 24.41
N SER A 32 10.85 -2.07 24.99
CA SER A 32 11.03 -3.43 24.47
C SER A 32 10.49 -3.57 23.05
N VAL A 33 9.25 -3.12 22.80
CA VAL A 33 8.59 -3.15 21.49
C VAL A 33 9.35 -2.30 20.47
N GLN A 34 9.87 -1.14 20.90
CA GLN A 34 10.67 -0.28 20.02
C GLN A 34 12.02 -0.92 19.63
N ILE A 35 12.64 -1.67 20.55
CA ILE A 35 13.89 -2.42 20.30
C ILE A 35 13.62 -3.62 19.39
N GLU A 36 12.51 -4.33 19.59
CA GLU A 36 12.07 -5.43 18.73
C GLU A 36 11.87 -4.95 17.29
N PHE A 37 11.15 -3.84 17.11
CA PHE A 37 11.01 -3.20 15.79
C PHE A 37 12.36 -2.83 15.17
N LEU A 38 13.32 -2.32 15.96
CA LEU A 38 14.66 -2.03 15.45
C LEU A 38 15.39 -3.31 15.02
N LYS A 39 15.30 -4.39 15.80
CA LYS A 39 15.87 -5.70 15.44
C LYS A 39 15.28 -6.19 14.12
N ASP A 40 13.96 -6.14 13.97
CA ASP A 40 13.26 -6.52 12.73
C ASP A 40 13.68 -5.66 11.54
N LEU A 41 13.79 -4.34 11.74
CA LEU A 41 14.22 -3.42 10.70
C LEU A 41 15.64 -3.68 10.23
N LEU A 42 16.55 -4.01 11.16
CA LEU A 42 17.94 -4.33 10.86
C LEU A 42 18.07 -5.71 10.20
N LYS A 43 17.28 -6.70 10.65
CA LYS A 43 17.16 -8.00 10.00
C LYS A 43 16.66 -7.85 8.57
N LEU A 44 15.60 -7.08 8.37
CA LEU A 44 15.01 -6.86 7.05
C LEU A 44 15.97 -6.14 6.10
N LYS A 45 16.66 -5.08 6.57
CA LYS A 45 17.51 -4.28 5.68
C LYS A 45 18.89 -4.87 5.43
N TYR A 46 19.49 -5.48 6.43
CA TYR A 46 20.89 -5.91 6.38
C TYR A 46 21.09 -7.42 6.55
N GLY A 47 20.01 -8.19 6.77
CA GLY A 47 20.07 -9.65 6.88
C GLY A 47 20.64 -10.15 8.21
N PHE A 48 20.66 -9.32 9.24
CA PHE A 48 21.18 -9.71 10.54
C PHE A 48 20.18 -10.58 11.31
N GLU A 49 20.54 -11.82 11.64
CA GLU A 49 19.62 -12.74 12.35
C GLU A 49 19.75 -12.64 13.88
N ASP A 50 20.97 -12.52 14.39
CA ASP A 50 21.27 -12.48 15.83
C ASP A 50 22.02 -11.19 16.18
N ILE A 51 21.29 -10.11 16.44
CA ILE A 51 21.89 -8.90 17.02
C ILE A 51 21.38 -8.66 18.43
N ASP A 52 22.34 -8.46 19.32
CA ASP A 52 22.12 -7.85 20.61
C ASP A 52 22.78 -6.47 20.69
N PHE A 53 22.05 -5.55 21.34
CA PHE A 53 22.49 -4.18 21.55
C PHE A 53 22.64 -3.92 23.03
N THR A 54 23.75 -3.30 23.41
CA THR A 54 23.82 -2.55 24.67
C THR A 54 23.48 -1.10 24.36
N ILE A 55 22.30 -0.65 24.78
CA ILE A 55 21.78 0.68 24.44
C ILE A 55 22.24 1.69 25.48
N HIS A 56 23.22 2.53 25.11
CA HIS A 56 23.70 3.61 25.96
C HIS A 56 22.75 4.83 25.97
N SER A 57 22.14 5.15 24.81
CA SER A 57 21.19 6.25 24.67
C SER A 57 20.11 5.89 23.64
N PHE A 58 18.87 6.28 23.91
CA PHE A 58 17.73 6.03 23.07
C PHE A 58 16.74 7.18 23.17
N GLY A 59 16.36 7.75 22.04
CA GLY A 59 15.46 8.89 22.01
C GLY A 59 14.95 9.17 20.61
N HIS A 60 13.97 10.07 20.55
CA HIS A 60 13.30 10.45 19.31
C HIS A 60 13.43 11.94 19.12
N PHE A 61 13.60 12.35 17.87
CA PHE A 61 13.54 13.75 17.48
C PHE A 61 12.71 13.86 16.19
N PRO A 62 11.91 14.93 16.02
CA PRO A 62 11.17 15.14 14.79
C PRO A 62 12.13 15.35 13.62
N VAL A 63 11.87 14.70 12.49
CA VAL A 63 12.62 14.85 11.24
C VAL A 63 11.84 15.75 10.28
N CYS A 64 11.59 16.97 10.73
CA CYS A 64 10.92 17.99 9.93
C CYS A 64 11.87 19.18 9.80
N PRO A 65 12.75 19.22 8.79
CA PRO A 65 13.72 20.30 8.66
C PRO A 65 12.95 21.61 8.52
N LYS A 66 12.95 22.41 9.58
CA LYS A 66 12.39 23.76 9.50
C LYS A 66 13.41 24.70 8.88
N TYR A 67 12.92 25.55 8.00
CA TYR A 67 13.67 26.71 7.54
C TYR A 67 13.94 27.61 8.74
N VAL A 68 15.20 27.96 8.98
CA VAL A 68 15.56 28.90 10.04
C VAL A 68 15.88 30.23 9.38
N ASP A 69 14.93 31.18 9.46
CA ASP A 69 15.06 32.51 8.85
C ASP A 69 16.26 33.32 9.37
N LYS A 70 16.80 32.96 10.54
CA LYS A 70 17.89 33.67 11.21
C LYS A 70 18.94 32.68 11.72
N PRO A 71 20.24 32.98 11.56
CA PRO A 71 21.28 32.17 12.17
C PRO A 71 21.09 32.07 13.68
N PHE A 72 21.25 30.85 14.22
CA PHE A 72 21.10 30.57 15.65
C PHE A 72 22.15 31.30 16.53
N TYR A 73 23.27 31.72 15.93
CA TYR A 73 24.31 32.50 16.58
C TYR A 73 24.72 33.69 15.72
N LEU A 74 24.75 34.88 16.32
CA LEU A 74 25.27 36.12 15.76
C LEU A 74 26.28 36.67 16.76
N GLY A 75 27.58 36.49 16.48
CA GLY A 75 28.63 37.12 17.26
C GLY A 75 28.94 38.50 16.68
N GLU A 76 28.78 39.56 17.47
CA GLU A 76 29.14 40.93 17.07
C GLU A 76 30.61 41.27 17.40
N ASP A 77 31.22 40.53 18.33
CA ASP A 77 32.58 40.77 18.81
C ASP A 77 33.64 39.98 18.00
N LEU A 78 34.86 40.53 17.95
CA LEU A 78 36.00 39.86 17.32
C LEU A 78 36.59 38.75 18.21
N PRO A 79 36.93 37.57 17.66
CA PRO A 79 36.79 37.20 16.24
C PRO A 79 35.32 36.94 15.86
N VAL A 80 34.89 37.53 14.73
CA VAL A 80 33.53 37.31 14.21
C VAL A 80 33.38 35.84 13.83
N VAL A 81 32.42 35.17 14.47
CA VAL A 81 32.05 33.80 14.14
C VAL A 81 31.01 33.84 13.04
N LEU A 82 31.36 33.33 11.87
CA LEU A 82 30.40 33.09 10.79
C LEU A 82 29.75 31.73 11.02
N ALA A 83 28.45 31.73 11.30
CA ALA A 83 27.69 30.50 11.46
C ALA A 83 27.69 29.71 10.14
N GLY A 84 28.21 28.48 10.17
CA GLY A 84 28.23 27.54 9.03
C GLY A 84 27.32 26.33 9.28
N GLY A 85 26.71 25.80 8.22
CA GLY A 85 25.94 24.54 8.30
C GLY A 85 24.54 24.66 8.93
N ASP A 86 24.21 23.70 9.81
CA ASP A 86 22.90 23.49 10.47
C ASP A 86 22.47 24.65 11.42
N CYS A 87 23.22 25.75 11.46
CA CYS A 87 22.87 26.95 12.22
C CYS A 87 21.76 27.79 11.57
N GLN A 88 21.37 27.48 10.32
CA GLN A 88 20.31 28.17 9.55
C GLN A 88 19.28 27.22 8.91
N ILE A 89 19.44 25.90 9.09
CA ILE A 89 18.49 24.86 8.68
C ILE A 89 18.56 23.80 9.78
N GLU A 90 17.43 23.34 10.32
CA GLU A 90 17.44 22.27 11.33
C GLU A 90 18.21 21.04 10.81
N PRO A 91 18.95 20.31 11.68
CA PRO A 91 19.87 19.25 11.26
C PRO A 91 19.20 18.19 10.39
N ASP A 92 19.59 18.12 9.11
CA ASP A 92 19.27 17.00 8.21
C ASP A 92 20.40 15.97 8.30
N TYR A 93 20.18 14.95 9.13
CA TYR A 93 21.16 13.91 9.40
C TYR A 93 21.50 13.06 8.17
N ARG A 94 20.79 13.16 7.04
CA ARG A 94 20.88 12.15 5.97
C ARG A 94 22.12 12.24 5.08
N LYS A 95 22.95 13.29 5.19
CA LYS A 95 24.16 13.41 4.33
C LYS A 95 25.33 14.26 4.85
N GLY A 96 25.41 14.58 6.14
CA GLY A 96 26.44 15.53 6.61
C GLY A 96 26.32 16.89 5.90
N ILE A 97 25.11 17.20 5.43
CA ILE A 97 24.77 18.35 4.59
C ILE A 97 25.13 19.65 5.30
N GLY A 98 24.95 19.73 6.62
CA GLY A 98 25.41 20.86 7.41
C GLY A 98 26.93 21.07 7.30
N ILE A 99 27.72 20.00 7.28
CA ILE A 99 29.18 20.06 7.14
C ILE A 99 29.55 20.50 5.72
N GLU A 100 28.98 19.88 4.69
CA GLU A 100 29.19 20.27 3.28
C GLU A 100 28.78 21.74 3.04
N SER A 101 27.60 22.14 3.50
CA SER A 101 27.11 23.52 3.47
C SER A 101 28.03 24.48 4.22
N GLY A 102 28.57 24.08 5.37
CA GLY A 102 29.55 24.88 6.11
C GLY A 102 30.84 25.10 5.33
N ILE A 103 31.37 24.05 4.70
CA ILE A 103 32.59 24.10 3.88
C ILE A 103 32.38 24.99 2.65
N GLU A 104 31.29 24.80 1.91
CA GLU A 104 30.99 25.60 0.71
C GLU A 104 30.84 27.09 1.03
N ARG A 105 30.23 27.43 2.17
CA ARG A 105 30.11 28.84 2.60
C ARG A 105 31.44 29.43 3.01
N ALA A 106 32.32 28.65 3.65
CA ALA A 106 33.68 29.10 3.92
C ALA A 106 34.41 29.39 2.61
N ASN A 107 34.27 28.53 1.60
CA ASN A 107 34.81 28.77 0.25
C ASN A 107 34.24 30.07 -0.35
N PHE A 108 32.92 30.28 -0.31
CA PHE A 108 32.32 31.52 -0.81
C PHE A 108 32.89 32.77 -0.13
N LEU A 109 33.17 32.72 1.18
CA LEU A 109 33.80 33.83 1.88
C LEU A 109 35.22 34.07 1.37
N PHE A 110 36.03 33.01 1.24
CA PHE A 110 37.40 33.12 0.73
C PHE A 110 37.44 33.63 -0.71
N ASP A 111 36.46 33.29 -1.54
CA ASP A 111 36.32 33.79 -2.91
C ASP A 111 36.04 35.30 -2.98
N THR A 112 35.63 35.92 -1.85
CA THR A 112 35.41 37.38 -1.77
C THR A 112 36.62 38.17 -1.27
N VAL A 113 37.70 37.47 -0.91
CA VAL A 113 38.91 38.09 -0.34
C VAL A 113 39.61 38.92 -1.40
N HIS A 114 40.02 40.13 -1.02
CA HIS A 114 40.86 40.99 -1.83
C HIS A 114 41.92 41.71 -0.99
N GLY A 115 43.05 42.05 -1.60
CA GLY A 115 44.10 42.83 -0.95
C GLY A 115 43.69 44.29 -0.77
N THR A 116 44.03 44.87 0.37
CA THR A 116 43.87 46.29 0.68
C THR A 116 45.19 46.86 1.18
N SER A 117 45.30 48.19 1.24
CA SER A 117 46.48 48.87 1.81
C SER A 117 46.71 48.59 3.30
N LYS A 118 45.75 47.98 4.00
CA LYS A 118 45.80 47.68 5.44
C LYS A 118 45.71 46.18 5.77
N GLY A 119 45.73 45.30 4.76
CA GLY A 119 45.57 43.86 4.94
C GLY A 119 44.56 43.26 3.96
N LEU A 120 43.69 42.37 4.43
CA LEU A 120 42.65 41.73 3.62
C LEU A 120 41.29 42.43 3.80
N GLY A 121 40.57 42.58 2.70
CA GLY A 121 39.16 43.00 2.66
C GLY A 121 38.28 41.88 2.12
N PHE A 122 36.97 41.97 2.37
CA PHE A 122 35.97 40.99 1.93
C PHE A 122 34.81 41.70 1.24
N LEU A 123 34.33 41.14 0.13
CA LEU A 123 33.14 41.64 -0.57
C LEU A 123 31.89 40.93 -0.07
N PHE A 124 31.37 41.38 1.09
CA PHE A 124 30.25 40.71 1.76
C PHE A 124 28.97 40.63 0.92
N ASP A 125 28.67 41.61 0.07
CA ASP A 125 27.50 41.55 -0.82
C ASP A 125 27.57 40.34 -1.77
N ASN A 126 28.76 40.06 -2.31
CA ASN A 126 28.98 38.88 -3.17
C ASN A 126 28.86 37.59 -2.36
N TYR A 127 29.41 37.56 -1.15
CA TYR A 127 29.26 36.42 -0.24
C TYR A 127 27.80 36.11 0.03
N TYR A 128 27.00 37.12 0.42
CA TYR A 128 25.58 36.92 0.72
C TYR A 128 24.77 36.45 -0.49
N GLN A 129 25.06 36.94 -1.70
CA GLN A 129 24.42 36.46 -2.92
C GLN A 129 24.72 34.98 -3.21
N GLN A 130 25.98 34.56 -3.05
CA GLN A 130 26.38 33.16 -3.25
C GLN A 130 25.73 32.24 -2.20
N VAL A 131 25.74 32.66 -0.94
CA VAL A 131 25.07 31.95 0.16
C VAL A 131 23.57 31.80 -0.12
N ALA A 132 22.88 32.86 -0.53
CA ALA A 132 21.45 32.82 -0.81
C ALA A 132 21.10 31.84 -1.95
N ARG A 133 21.91 31.85 -3.03
CA ARG A 133 21.74 30.90 -4.15
C ARG A 133 21.91 29.46 -3.71
N TYR A 134 22.95 29.18 -2.91
CA TYR A 134 23.24 27.84 -2.41
C TYR A 134 22.13 27.34 -1.45
N VAL A 135 21.65 28.21 -0.55
CA VAL A 135 20.49 27.92 0.32
C VAL A 135 19.26 27.57 -0.49
N GLY A 136 18.94 28.36 -1.53
CA GLY A 136 17.80 28.10 -2.41
C GLY A 136 17.90 26.77 -3.16
N TYR A 137 19.07 26.46 -3.72
CA TYR A 137 19.32 25.15 -4.34
C TYR A 137 19.11 24.01 -3.35
N HIS A 138 19.65 24.16 -2.13
CA HIS A 138 19.54 23.14 -1.10
C HIS A 138 18.09 22.94 -0.62
N GLY A 139 17.33 24.02 -0.43
CA GLY A 139 15.90 23.97 -0.13
C GLY A 139 15.10 23.19 -1.18
N ASN A 140 15.38 23.42 -2.47
CA ASN A 140 14.75 22.67 -3.57
C ASN A 140 15.09 21.17 -3.53
N LEU A 141 16.33 20.81 -3.21
CA LEU A 141 16.72 19.40 -3.07
C LEU A 141 15.94 18.70 -1.94
N ILE A 142 15.79 19.39 -0.79
CA ILE A 142 14.98 18.89 0.33
C ILE A 142 13.53 18.70 -0.13
N GLU A 143 12.93 19.71 -0.76
CA GLU A 143 11.56 19.65 -1.24
C GLU A 143 11.33 18.49 -2.22
N GLN A 144 12.17 18.37 -3.24
CA GLN A 144 12.09 17.28 -4.22
C GLN A 144 12.20 15.90 -3.56
N PHE A 145 13.09 15.75 -2.58
CA PHE A 145 13.21 14.52 -1.81
C PHE A 145 11.93 14.20 -1.02
N TYR A 146 11.34 15.19 -0.33
CA TYR A 146 10.10 14.96 0.41
C TYR A 146 8.92 14.68 -0.52
N LEU A 147 8.82 15.34 -1.66
CA LEU A 147 7.82 15.04 -2.69
C LEU A 147 7.97 13.61 -3.20
N GLN A 148 9.18 13.20 -3.58
CA GLN A 148 9.46 11.84 -4.00
C GLN A 148 9.12 10.82 -2.90
N ARG A 149 9.36 11.15 -1.62
CA ARG A 149 8.96 10.28 -0.51
C ARG A 149 7.46 10.20 -0.33
N VAL A 150 6.76 11.32 -0.43
CA VAL A 150 5.29 11.35 -0.39
C VAL A 150 4.74 10.50 -1.52
N ASP A 151 5.31 10.59 -2.72
CA ASP A 151 4.93 9.77 -3.86
C ASP A 151 5.27 8.29 -3.66
N ASN A 152 6.43 7.97 -3.08
CA ASN A 152 6.77 6.61 -2.71
C ASN A 152 5.80 6.05 -1.66
N ILE A 153 5.45 6.83 -0.65
CA ILE A 153 4.47 6.43 0.38
C ILE A 153 3.07 6.29 -0.23
N LYS A 154 2.69 7.14 -1.19
CA LYS A 154 1.35 7.11 -1.78
C LYS A 154 1.19 6.08 -2.90
N GLY A 155 2.23 5.83 -3.69
CA GLY A 155 2.18 5.01 -4.90
C GLY A 155 3.01 3.73 -4.83
N SER A 156 4.29 3.80 -4.42
CA SER A 156 5.19 2.64 -4.46
C SER A 156 5.15 1.75 -3.22
N SER A 157 4.71 2.27 -2.08
CA SER A 157 4.73 1.57 -0.79
C SER A 157 3.78 0.38 -0.78
N LEU A 158 2.61 0.51 -1.39
CA LEU A 158 1.64 -0.57 -1.48
C LEU A 158 2.16 -1.69 -2.39
N GLU A 159 2.82 -1.33 -3.49
CA GLU A 159 3.47 -2.31 -4.37
C GLU A 159 4.67 -2.99 -3.72
N GLN A 160 5.45 -2.26 -2.92
CA GLN A 160 6.54 -2.85 -2.13
C GLN A 160 6.00 -3.76 -1.03
N ALA A 161 4.98 -3.32 -0.29
CA ALA A 161 4.30 -4.13 0.71
C ALA A 161 3.71 -5.40 0.09
N LYS A 162 3.13 -5.29 -1.13
CA LYS A 162 2.63 -6.44 -1.89
C LYS A 162 3.75 -7.42 -2.16
N LYS A 163 4.88 -6.96 -2.69
CA LYS A 163 6.04 -7.82 -2.98
C LYS A 163 6.51 -8.54 -1.71
N ILE A 164 6.65 -7.83 -0.60
CA ILE A 164 7.08 -8.41 0.68
C ILE A 164 6.08 -9.48 1.15
N LEU A 165 4.78 -9.17 1.18
CA LEU A 165 3.74 -10.09 1.65
C LEU A 165 3.55 -11.29 0.71
N CYS A 166 3.71 -11.12 -0.61
CA CYS A 166 3.66 -12.23 -1.56
C CYS A 166 4.88 -13.15 -1.40
N SER A 167 6.08 -12.60 -1.22
CA SER A 167 7.25 -13.41 -0.88
C SER A 167 7.11 -14.12 0.46
N ALA A 168 6.52 -13.46 1.47
CA ALA A 168 6.22 -14.10 2.75
C ALA A 168 5.26 -15.29 2.58
N CYS A 169 4.21 -15.11 1.78
CA CYS A 169 3.25 -16.16 1.42
C CYS A 169 3.90 -17.40 0.77
N GLU A 170 4.94 -17.23 -0.05
CA GLU A 170 5.67 -18.32 -0.69
C GLU A 170 6.63 -19.05 0.27
N SER A 171 7.05 -18.39 1.36
CA SER A 171 8.06 -18.89 2.29
C SER A 171 7.51 -19.41 3.62
N VAL A 172 6.20 -19.27 3.85
CA VAL A 172 5.57 -19.63 5.12
C VAL A 172 5.69 -21.14 5.37
N LYS A 173 6.02 -21.51 6.61
CA LYS A 173 6.14 -22.91 7.06
C LYS A 173 5.24 -23.21 8.24
N GLU A 174 5.08 -22.22 9.13
CA GLU A 174 4.30 -22.34 10.35
C GLU A 174 2.84 -21.93 10.10
N VAL A 175 1.91 -22.66 10.69
CA VAL A 175 0.47 -22.47 10.47
C VAL A 175 -0.02 -21.17 11.11
N GLU A 176 0.64 -20.75 12.20
CA GLU A 176 0.35 -19.54 12.96
C GLU A 176 0.51 -18.27 12.11
N ASP A 177 1.47 -18.26 11.19
CA ASP A 177 1.78 -17.12 10.33
C ASP A 177 0.80 -16.98 9.16
N VAL A 178 0.12 -18.06 8.77
CA VAL A 178 -0.80 -18.09 7.63
C VAL A 178 -1.95 -17.09 7.81
N ALA A 179 -2.59 -17.10 8.98
CA ALA A 179 -3.72 -16.22 9.27
C ALA A 179 -3.29 -14.74 9.29
N ALA A 180 -2.11 -14.46 9.84
CA ALA A 180 -1.55 -13.11 9.88
C ALA A 180 -1.23 -12.60 8.47
N ILE A 181 -0.50 -13.37 7.66
CA ILE A 181 -0.13 -12.99 6.30
C ILE A 181 -1.37 -12.82 5.41
N ALA A 182 -2.33 -13.74 5.48
CA ALA A 182 -3.57 -13.64 4.72
C ALA A 182 -4.40 -12.41 5.13
N GLY A 183 -4.43 -12.10 6.43
CA GLY A 183 -5.04 -10.88 6.98
C GLY A 183 -4.40 -9.60 6.44
N GLU A 184 -3.07 -9.53 6.42
CA GLU A 184 -2.34 -8.38 5.88
C GLU A 184 -2.51 -8.23 4.36
N LEU A 185 -2.48 -9.33 3.61
CA LEU A 185 -2.80 -9.33 2.17
C LEU A 185 -4.23 -8.84 1.89
N LYS A 186 -5.21 -9.23 2.72
CA LYS A 186 -6.58 -8.73 2.63
C LYS A 186 -6.64 -7.21 2.83
N LEU A 187 -5.97 -6.70 3.87
CA LEU A 187 -5.95 -5.26 4.17
C LEU A 187 -5.25 -4.47 3.06
N LEU A 188 -4.11 -4.95 2.58
CA LEU A 188 -3.38 -4.34 1.47
C LEU A 188 -4.22 -4.33 0.18
N GLY A 189 -4.89 -5.45 -0.13
CA GLY A 189 -5.80 -5.54 -1.25
C GLY A 189 -6.94 -4.52 -1.17
N ASN A 190 -7.49 -4.28 0.03
CA ASN A 190 -8.53 -3.26 0.23
C ASN A 190 -8.01 -1.84 -0.05
N GLU A 191 -6.78 -1.52 0.37
CA GLU A 191 -6.16 -0.22 0.11
C GLU A 191 -5.83 -0.02 -1.38
N LEU A 192 -5.31 -1.06 -2.05
CA LEU A 192 -5.08 -1.06 -3.49
C LEU A 192 -6.39 -0.90 -4.29
N PHE A 193 -7.48 -1.53 -3.83
CA PHE A 193 -8.80 -1.40 -4.43
C PHE A 193 -9.35 0.03 -4.32
N LYS A 194 -9.18 0.69 -3.15
CA LYS A 194 -9.55 2.09 -2.95
C LYS A 194 -8.75 3.04 -3.86
N LYS A 195 -7.51 2.66 -4.20
CA LYS A 195 -6.62 3.40 -5.11
C LYS A 195 -6.60 2.78 -6.52
N PRO A 196 -7.75 2.71 -7.23
CA PRO A 196 -8.04 1.96 -8.47
C PRO A 196 -6.99 1.01 -9.09
N ASN A 197 -6.22 0.29 -8.29
CA ASN A 197 -5.13 -0.58 -8.71
C ASN A 197 -5.65 -2.01 -8.57
N TYR A 198 -6.61 -2.31 -9.42
CA TYR A 198 -7.44 -3.51 -9.30
C TYR A 198 -6.66 -4.77 -9.60
N GLU A 199 -5.67 -4.71 -10.49
CA GLU A 199 -4.76 -5.82 -10.79
C GLU A 199 -3.99 -6.25 -9.56
N SER A 200 -3.31 -5.31 -8.88
CA SER A 200 -2.57 -5.61 -7.66
C SER A 200 -3.49 -5.98 -6.49
N ALA A 201 -4.67 -5.36 -6.38
CA ALA A 201 -5.65 -5.74 -5.37
C ALA A 201 -6.11 -7.20 -5.55
N LEU A 202 -6.40 -7.60 -6.80
CA LEU A 202 -6.79 -8.97 -7.11
C LEU A 202 -5.66 -9.96 -6.80
N GLU A 203 -4.42 -9.62 -7.16
CA GLU A 203 -3.25 -10.43 -6.82
C GLU A 203 -3.12 -10.65 -5.30
N CYS A 204 -3.31 -9.60 -4.48
CA CYS A 204 -3.31 -9.76 -3.02
C CYS A 204 -4.38 -10.72 -2.53
N TYR A 205 -5.63 -10.58 -3.00
CA TYR A 205 -6.71 -11.48 -2.57
C TYR A 205 -6.48 -12.93 -3.01
N LEU A 206 -5.99 -13.15 -4.24
CA LEU A 206 -5.71 -14.49 -4.76
C LEU A 206 -4.57 -15.16 -4.00
N ASN A 207 -3.50 -14.44 -3.69
CA ASN A 207 -2.40 -14.97 -2.87
C ASN A 207 -2.90 -15.35 -1.47
N ALA A 208 -3.74 -14.51 -0.83
CA ALA A 208 -4.33 -14.82 0.47
C ALA A 208 -5.23 -16.07 0.41
N ILE A 209 -6.07 -16.20 -0.62
CA ILE A 209 -6.93 -17.37 -0.83
C ILE A 209 -6.08 -18.64 -1.01
N HIS A 210 -5.09 -18.59 -1.91
CA HIS A 210 -4.20 -19.71 -2.17
C HIS A 210 -3.43 -20.14 -0.92
N LEU A 211 -2.96 -19.17 -0.13
CA LEU A 211 -2.30 -19.43 1.15
C LEU A 211 -3.20 -20.20 2.10
N CYS A 212 -4.43 -19.70 2.33
CA CYS A 212 -5.39 -20.40 3.19
C CYS A 212 -5.72 -21.81 2.67
N GLN A 213 -5.90 -21.98 1.36
CA GLN A 213 -6.18 -23.29 0.75
C GLN A 213 -5.02 -24.28 0.91
N SER A 214 -3.77 -23.81 0.78
CA SER A 214 -2.59 -24.67 0.96
C SER A 214 -2.47 -25.26 2.37
N PHE A 215 -3.14 -24.67 3.35
CA PHE A 215 -3.20 -25.11 4.75
C PHE A 215 -4.61 -25.51 5.22
N GLU A 216 -5.56 -25.75 4.31
CA GLU A 216 -6.98 -26.08 4.60
C GLU A 216 -7.15 -27.22 5.61
N LYS A 217 -6.27 -28.23 5.59
CA LYS A 217 -6.34 -29.37 6.52
C LYS A 217 -5.90 -29.02 7.94
N ALA A 218 -5.11 -27.95 8.10
CA ALA A 218 -4.56 -27.50 9.36
C ALA A 218 -5.35 -26.31 9.94
N LEU A 219 -6.08 -25.57 9.11
CA LEU A 219 -6.83 -24.38 9.51
C LEU A 219 -8.31 -24.51 9.18
N PRO A 220 -9.21 -24.25 10.14
CA PRO A 220 -10.63 -24.18 9.84
C PRO A 220 -10.91 -23.02 8.88
N LEU A 221 -11.85 -23.22 7.96
CA LEU A 221 -12.39 -22.14 7.16
C LEU A 221 -13.05 -21.09 8.06
N THR A 222 -12.91 -19.83 7.68
CA THR A 222 -13.45 -18.70 8.45
C THR A 222 -14.26 -17.77 7.55
N MET A 223 -15.04 -16.88 8.17
CA MET A 223 -15.74 -15.83 7.42
C MET A 223 -14.78 -14.87 6.69
N ASP A 224 -13.54 -14.75 7.17
CA ASP A 224 -12.51 -13.98 6.49
C ASP A 224 -12.12 -14.57 5.13
N PHE A 225 -12.08 -15.91 5.03
CA PHE A 225 -11.87 -16.61 3.77
C PHE A 225 -13.01 -16.35 2.77
N VAL A 226 -14.27 -16.36 3.25
CA VAL A 226 -15.44 -16.00 2.44
C VAL A 226 -15.36 -14.52 1.98
N THR A 227 -14.93 -13.64 2.88
CA THR A 227 -14.75 -12.20 2.59
C THR A 227 -13.69 -11.96 1.52
N LEU A 228 -12.57 -12.70 1.55
CA LEU A 228 -11.54 -12.67 0.51
C LEU A 228 -12.11 -12.98 -0.88
N HIS A 229 -12.90 -14.06 -1.00
CA HIS A 229 -13.57 -14.41 -2.27
C HIS A 229 -14.51 -13.31 -2.73
N SER A 230 -15.28 -12.74 -1.81
CA SER A 230 -16.20 -11.66 -2.09
C SER A 230 -15.47 -10.43 -2.64
N ASN A 231 -14.36 -10.03 -2.01
CA ASN A 231 -13.55 -8.89 -2.46
C ASN A 231 -12.83 -9.16 -3.78
N ALA A 232 -12.34 -10.37 -3.99
CA ALA A 232 -11.77 -10.80 -5.27
C ALA A 232 -12.81 -10.74 -6.40
N CYS A 233 -14.05 -11.18 -6.16
CA CYS A 233 -15.17 -11.06 -7.10
C CYS A 233 -15.45 -9.60 -7.46
N GLN A 234 -15.53 -8.71 -6.46
CA GLN A 234 -15.72 -7.28 -6.68
C GLN A 234 -14.65 -6.68 -7.60
N THR A 235 -13.40 -7.13 -7.41
CA THR A 235 -12.24 -6.69 -8.18
C THR A 235 -12.27 -7.26 -9.60
N CYS A 236 -12.63 -8.53 -9.76
CA CYS A 236 -12.85 -9.15 -11.07
C CYS A 236 -13.92 -8.41 -11.90
N LEU A 237 -15.02 -7.98 -11.27
CA LEU A 237 -16.05 -7.18 -11.95
C LEU A 237 -15.49 -5.83 -12.46
N LYS A 238 -14.61 -5.16 -11.69
CA LYS A 238 -13.95 -3.92 -12.12
C LYS A 238 -12.98 -4.16 -13.29
N LEU A 239 -12.31 -5.31 -13.30
CA LEU A 239 -11.39 -5.74 -14.35
C LEU A 239 -12.07 -6.43 -15.54
N LYS A 240 -13.40 -6.60 -15.51
CA LYS A 240 -14.18 -7.35 -16.50
C LYS A 240 -13.73 -8.82 -16.69
N LYS A 241 -13.18 -9.43 -15.64
CA LYS A 241 -12.80 -10.85 -15.61
C LYS A 241 -13.97 -11.69 -15.10
N TYR A 242 -15.02 -11.82 -15.92
CA TYR A 242 -16.32 -12.33 -15.47
C TYR A 242 -16.31 -13.83 -15.12
N GLU A 243 -15.64 -14.66 -15.91
CA GLU A 243 -15.51 -16.09 -15.66
C GLU A 243 -14.75 -16.35 -14.35
N GLN A 244 -13.65 -15.61 -14.14
CA GLN A 244 -12.89 -15.67 -12.90
C GLN A 244 -13.74 -15.25 -11.69
N CYS A 245 -14.57 -14.20 -11.85
CA CYS A 245 -15.53 -13.78 -10.82
C CYS A 245 -16.52 -14.90 -10.47
N ILE A 246 -17.03 -15.64 -11.46
CA ILE A 246 -18.00 -16.72 -11.23
C ILE A 246 -17.34 -17.87 -10.46
N ASN A 247 -16.13 -18.27 -10.85
CA ASN A 247 -15.39 -19.33 -10.17
C ASN A 247 -15.11 -18.97 -8.70
N LEU A 248 -14.58 -17.77 -8.45
CA LEU A 248 -14.35 -17.26 -7.10
C LEU A 248 -15.64 -17.16 -6.28
N ALA A 249 -16.76 -16.77 -6.91
CA ALA A 249 -18.03 -16.70 -6.20
C ALA A 249 -18.54 -18.09 -5.82
N ASN A 250 -18.41 -19.08 -6.71
CA ASN A 250 -18.78 -20.47 -6.41
C ASN A 250 -17.95 -21.04 -5.25
N GLU A 251 -16.63 -20.82 -5.27
CA GLU A 251 -15.74 -21.22 -4.17
C GLU A 251 -16.11 -20.55 -2.84
N GLY A 252 -16.37 -19.24 -2.86
CA GLY A 252 -16.81 -18.50 -1.68
C GLY A 252 -18.17 -18.95 -1.14
N ILE A 253 -19.13 -19.27 -2.01
CA ILE A 253 -20.46 -19.79 -1.62
C ILE A 253 -20.32 -21.18 -1.01
N LYS A 254 -19.47 -22.04 -1.57
CA LYS A 254 -19.17 -23.35 -1.02
C LYS A 254 -18.55 -23.23 0.38
N ALA A 255 -17.54 -22.37 0.54
CA ALA A 255 -16.91 -22.12 1.82
C ALA A 255 -17.90 -21.55 2.87
N TYR A 256 -18.80 -20.65 2.45
CA TYR A 256 -19.88 -20.13 3.31
C TYR A 256 -20.78 -21.26 3.85
N ALA A 257 -21.16 -22.21 2.98
CA ALA A 257 -21.97 -23.36 3.39
C ALA A 257 -21.21 -24.28 4.36
N GLU A 258 -19.92 -24.50 4.13
CA GLU A 258 -19.08 -25.36 4.97
C GLU A 258 -18.89 -24.80 6.39
N ILE A 259 -18.78 -23.48 6.55
CA ILE A 259 -18.66 -22.85 7.88
C ILE A 259 -20.00 -22.70 8.62
N ASN A 260 -21.12 -23.13 8.02
CA ASN A 260 -22.48 -23.01 8.58
C ASN A 260 -22.81 -21.59 9.08
N ALA A 261 -22.42 -20.56 8.33
CA ALA A 261 -22.62 -19.19 8.76
C ALA A 261 -24.11 -18.79 8.76
N GLU A 262 -24.52 -18.09 9.81
CA GLU A 262 -25.88 -17.56 9.95
C GLU A 262 -26.07 -16.22 9.24
N ASP A 263 -25.00 -15.42 9.11
CA ASP A 263 -25.04 -14.09 8.49
C ASP A 263 -25.14 -14.15 6.96
N LYS A 264 -26.36 -13.98 6.47
CA LYS A 264 -26.68 -14.02 5.04
C LYS A 264 -26.11 -12.85 4.24
N ASP A 265 -25.57 -11.80 4.84
CA ASP A 265 -25.10 -10.62 4.10
C ASP A 265 -23.90 -10.95 3.21
N MET A 266 -22.97 -11.79 3.67
CA MET A 266 -21.84 -12.22 2.84
C MET A 266 -22.27 -13.14 1.71
N LEU A 267 -23.16 -14.08 1.99
CA LEU A 267 -23.74 -14.96 0.97
C LEU A 267 -24.46 -14.13 -0.11
N PHE A 268 -25.28 -13.17 0.29
CA PHE A 268 -25.97 -12.28 -0.64
C PHE A 268 -24.99 -11.50 -1.52
N LYS A 269 -23.90 -10.95 -0.95
CA LYS A 269 -22.87 -10.24 -1.72
C LYS A 269 -22.20 -11.13 -2.76
N LEU A 270 -21.87 -12.37 -2.41
CA LEU A 270 -21.29 -13.34 -3.35
C LEU A 270 -22.27 -13.67 -4.49
N LEU A 271 -23.52 -13.98 -4.15
CA LEU A 271 -24.56 -14.28 -5.13
C LEU A 271 -24.82 -13.08 -6.06
N PHE A 272 -24.90 -11.87 -5.53
CA PHE A 272 -25.08 -10.64 -6.32
C PHE A 272 -23.90 -10.40 -7.27
N ARG A 273 -22.66 -10.61 -6.81
CA ARG A 273 -21.46 -10.46 -7.64
C ARG A 273 -21.41 -11.53 -8.74
N LYS A 274 -21.75 -12.78 -8.43
CA LYS A 274 -21.91 -13.86 -9.41
C LYS A 274 -22.97 -13.52 -10.47
N ALA A 275 -24.17 -13.12 -10.04
CA ALA A 275 -25.25 -12.73 -10.93
C ALA A 275 -24.86 -11.55 -11.83
N SER A 276 -24.14 -10.56 -11.26
CA SER A 276 -23.63 -9.43 -12.04
C SER A 276 -22.65 -9.88 -13.12
N ALA A 277 -21.73 -10.80 -12.82
CA ALA A 277 -20.79 -11.35 -13.80
C ALA A 277 -21.51 -12.15 -14.90
N LEU A 278 -22.49 -12.98 -14.53
CA LEU A 278 -23.31 -13.76 -15.48
C LEU A 278 -24.14 -12.86 -16.40
N VAL A 279 -24.64 -11.73 -15.89
CA VAL A 279 -25.33 -10.74 -16.73
C VAL A 279 -24.37 -10.15 -17.77
N GLU A 280 -23.18 -9.73 -17.35
CA GLU A 280 -22.22 -9.13 -18.31
C GLU A 280 -21.75 -10.16 -19.34
N LEU A 281 -21.59 -11.43 -18.97
CA LEU A 281 -21.33 -12.52 -19.92
C LEU A 281 -22.48 -12.71 -20.91
N GLY A 282 -23.70 -12.90 -20.42
CA GLY A 282 -24.88 -13.04 -21.28
C GLY A 282 -25.13 -11.81 -22.18
N ASN A 283 -24.73 -10.62 -21.72
CA ASN A 283 -24.76 -9.41 -22.53
C ASN A 283 -23.74 -9.42 -23.67
N GLY A 284 -22.55 -9.99 -23.45
CA GLY A 284 -21.49 -10.09 -24.44
C GLY A 284 -21.67 -11.19 -25.49
N LEU A 285 -22.53 -12.19 -25.22
CA LEU A 285 -22.78 -13.30 -26.15
C LEU A 285 -23.73 -12.91 -27.29
N ASP A 286 -23.44 -13.41 -28.49
CA ASP A 286 -24.27 -13.28 -29.69
C ASP A 286 -25.27 -14.44 -29.80
N ALA A 287 -26.57 -14.13 -29.78
CA ALA A 287 -27.63 -15.13 -29.76
C ALA A 287 -27.75 -15.99 -31.03
N LYS A 288 -27.12 -15.59 -32.15
CA LYS A 288 -27.12 -16.36 -33.40
C LYS A 288 -25.97 -17.34 -33.45
N THR A 289 -24.79 -16.96 -32.94
CA THR A 289 -23.58 -17.79 -33.01
C THR A 289 -23.27 -18.55 -31.73
N GLN A 290 -23.75 -18.09 -30.58
CA GLN A 290 -23.40 -18.59 -29.24
C GLN A 290 -24.66 -18.88 -28.40
N ILE A 291 -25.70 -19.42 -29.02
CA ILE A 291 -26.98 -19.65 -28.36
C ILE A 291 -26.87 -20.63 -27.18
N LYS A 292 -25.99 -21.63 -27.27
CA LYS A 292 -25.79 -22.64 -26.21
C LYS A 292 -25.15 -22.00 -24.98
N GLU A 293 -24.09 -21.22 -25.19
CA GLU A 293 -23.40 -20.50 -24.13
C GLU A 293 -24.33 -19.46 -23.48
N LEU A 294 -25.19 -18.83 -24.27
CA LEU A 294 -26.19 -17.88 -23.79
C LEU A 294 -27.25 -18.57 -22.92
N ASP A 295 -27.75 -19.72 -23.37
CA ASP A 295 -28.71 -20.55 -22.61
C ASP A 295 -28.11 -21.05 -21.29
N GLU A 296 -26.88 -21.55 -21.31
CA GLU A 296 -26.15 -22.00 -20.12
C GLU A 296 -25.92 -20.85 -19.13
N SER A 297 -25.48 -19.69 -19.63
CA SER A 297 -25.27 -18.49 -18.80
C SER A 297 -26.59 -18.00 -18.21
N LEU A 298 -27.68 -18.00 -18.97
CA LEU A 298 -28.99 -17.58 -18.50
C LEU A 298 -29.56 -18.55 -17.46
N LYS A 299 -29.38 -19.86 -17.67
CA LYS A 299 -29.77 -20.88 -16.68
C LYS A 299 -29.04 -20.66 -15.35
N ALA A 300 -27.71 -20.52 -15.39
CA ALA A 300 -26.90 -20.24 -14.19
C ALA A 300 -27.29 -18.92 -13.52
N LEU A 301 -27.67 -17.90 -14.31
CA LEU A 301 -28.14 -16.61 -13.79
C LEU A 301 -29.48 -16.75 -13.06
N LYS A 302 -30.44 -17.50 -13.61
CA LYS A 302 -31.74 -17.76 -12.97
C LYS A 302 -31.58 -18.55 -11.67
N GLU A 303 -30.76 -19.60 -11.67
CA GLU A 303 -30.46 -20.36 -10.45
C GLU A 303 -29.83 -19.48 -9.36
N THR A 304 -28.87 -18.62 -9.75
CA THR A 304 -28.24 -17.66 -8.83
C THR A 304 -29.26 -16.64 -8.31
N TYR A 305 -30.16 -16.17 -9.16
CA TYR A 305 -31.20 -15.20 -8.82
C TYR A 305 -32.22 -15.74 -7.80
N GLU A 306 -32.65 -16.99 -7.92
CA GLU A 306 -33.55 -17.61 -6.94
C GLU A 306 -32.86 -17.72 -5.56
N LEU A 307 -31.59 -18.15 -5.53
CA LEU A 307 -30.81 -18.15 -4.29
C LEU A 307 -30.66 -16.74 -3.70
N MET A 308 -30.50 -15.71 -4.54
CA MET A 308 -30.47 -14.32 -4.07
C MET A 308 -31.79 -13.91 -3.44
N LYS A 309 -32.93 -14.29 -4.03
CA LYS A 309 -34.26 -13.98 -3.50
C LYS A 309 -34.46 -14.60 -2.12
N GLU A 310 -34.18 -15.90 -1.99
CA GLU A 310 -34.30 -16.66 -0.74
C GLU A 310 -33.43 -16.11 0.40
N ASN A 311 -32.32 -15.48 0.04
CA ASN A 311 -31.35 -14.91 0.99
C ASN A 311 -31.34 -13.38 1.01
N SER A 312 -32.38 -12.74 0.45
CA SER A 312 -32.49 -11.28 0.46
C SER A 312 -33.09 -10.78 1.79
N GLY A 313 -32.34 -9.92 2.48
CA GLY A 313 -32.88 -9.08 3.55
C GLY A 313 -33.68 -7.89 3.01
N VAL A 314 -34.36 -7.16 3.90
CA VAL A 314 -35.19 -5.99 3.54
C VAL A 314 -34.41 -4.94 2.74
N ASN A 315 -33.12 -4.77 3.04
CA ASN A 315 -32.25 -3.79 2.40
C ASN A 315 -31.78 -4.21 0.99
N ASN A 316 -32.01 -5.46 0.59
CA ASN A 316 -31.44 -6.05 -0.63
C ASN A 316 -32.45 -6.15 -1.80
N THR A 317 -33.73 -5.81 -1.57
CA THR A 317 -34.80 -5.92 -2.57
C THR A 317 -34.51 -5.15 -3.86
N THR A 318 -33.85 -3.99 -3.76
CA THR A 318 -33.48 -3.18 -4.95
C THR A 318 -32.49 -3.91 -5.85
N PHE A 319 -31.50 -4.61 -5.28
CA PHE A 319 -30.52 -5.39 -6.05
C PHE A 319 -31.14 -6.62 -6.70
N VAL A 320 -32.08 -7.27 -6.03
CA VAL A 320 -32.86 -8.39 -6.60
C VAL A 320 -33.65 -7.93 -7.82
N LYS A 321 -34.41 -6.83 -7.71
CA LYS A 321 -35.15 -6.24 -8.83
C LYS A 321 -34.24 -5.82 -9.99
N GLN A 322 -33.04 -5.33 -9.68
CA GLN A 322 -32.06 -4.98 -10.70
C GLN A 322 -31.64 -6.21 -11.52
N ILE A 323 -31.33 -7.34 -10.87
CA ILE A 323 -31.00 -8.59 -11.56
C ILE A 323 -32.20 -9.14 -12.34
N GLU A 324 -33.41 -9.10 -11.76
CA GLU A 324 -34.64 -9.52 -12.44
C GLU A 324 -34.84 -8.80 -13.78
N SER A 325 -34.69 -7.47 -13.80
CA SER A 325 -34.81 -6.67 -15.03
C SER A 325 -33.75 -7.02 -16.09
N LYS A 326 -32.54 -7.38 -15.64
CA LYS A 326 -31.43 -7.81 -16.50
C LYS A 326 -31.69 -9.20 -17.10
N ILE A 327 -32.27 -10.13 -16.32
CA ILE A 327 -32.70 -11.45 -16.82
C ILE A 327 -33.70 -11.29 -17.97
N VAL A 328 -34.75 -10.48 -17.78
CA VAL A 328 -35.77 -10.22 -18.82
C VAL A 328 -35.14 -9.63 -20.09
N THR A 329 -34.11 -8.81 -19.93
CA THR A 329 -33.39 -8.22 -21.08
C THR A 329 -32.60 -9.27 -21.85
N ILE A 330 -31.92 -10.18 -21.16
CA ILE A 330 -31.15 -11.28 -21.78
C ILE A 330 -32.10 -12.29 -22.44
N GLU A 331 -33.22 -12.63 -21.80
CA GLU A 331 -34.23 -13.54 -22.34
C GLU A 331 -34.77 -13.10 -23.70
N LYS A 332 -34.98 -11.80 -23.90
CA LYS A 332 -35.44 -11.24 -25.17
C LYS A 332 -34.47 -11.47 -26.33
N LYS A 333 -33.19 -11.80 -26.05
CA LYS A 333 -32.22 -12.15 -27.09
C LYS A 333 -32.44 -13.56 -27.64
N LEU A 334 -33.04 -14.45 -26.84
CA LEU A 334 -33.29 -15.82 -27.25
C LEU A 334 -34.48 -15.88 -28.21
N PRO A 335 -34.43 -16.75 -29.22
CA PRO A 335 -35.60 -17.02 -30.04
C PRO A 335 -36.75 -17.55 -29.16
N PRO A 336 -38.01 -17.22 -29.48
CA PRO A 336 -39.15 -17.72 -28.73
C PRO A 336 -39.13 -19.26 -28.72
N PRO A 337 -39.53 -19.90 -27.61
CA PRO A 337 -39.60 -21.35 -27.54
C PRO A 337 -40.46 -21.90 -28.70
N GLN A 338 -40.02 -23.00 -29.31
CA GLN A 338 -40.61 -23.58 -30.54
C GLN A 338 -42.13 -23.87 -30.44
N GLU A 339 -42.70 -23.90 -29.24
CA GLU A 339 -44.14 -24.04 -29.01
C GLU A 339 -44.98 -22.83 -29.48
N GLU A 340 -44.40 -21.63 -29.61
CA GLU A 340 -45.12 -20.45 -30.12
C GLU A 340 -45.15 -20.36 -31.66
N VAL A 341 -44.17 -20.96 -32.34
CA VAL A 341 -44.10 -20.95 -33.81
C VAL A 341 -45.19 -21.85 -34.42
N ASN A 342 -45.54 -22.94 -33.75
CA ASN A 342 -46.59 -23.86 -34.20
C ASN A 342 -48.03 -23.35 -33.98
N LYS A 343 -48.23 -22.17 -33.36
CA LYS A 343 -49.56 -21.55 -33.21
C LYS A 343 -49.90 -20.53 -34.30
N ILE A 344 -48.94 -20.13 -35.14
CA ILE A 344 -49.12 -19.05 -36.12
C ILE A 344 -49.40 -19.57 -37.54
N GLU A 345 -49.21 -20.86 -37.82
CA GLU A 345 -49.52 -21.46 -39.13
C GLU A 345 -50.88 -22.19 -39.16
N PHE A 346 -51.98 -21.55 -38.77
CA PHE A 346 -53.34 -21.97 -39.20
C PHE A 346 -54.31 -20.78 -39.09
N ILE A 347 -54.33 -19.91 -40.11
CA ILE A 347 -55.51 -19.09 -40.48
C ILE A 347 -55.66 -19.15 -42.00
#